data_AF-A0A1A3GY81-F1
#
_entry.id   AF-A0A1A3GY81-F1
#
_cell.length_a   1.000
_cell.length_b   1.000
_cell.length_c   1.000
_cell.angle_alpha   90.00
_cell.angle_beta   90.00
_cell.angle_gamma   90.00
#
_symmetry.space_group_name_H-M   'P 1'
#
loop_
_entity.id
_entity.type
_entity.pdbx_description
1 polymer ?
#
loop_
_entity_poly.entity_id
_entity_poly.type
_entity_poly.pdbx_seq_one_letter_code
_entity_poly.pdbx_strand_id
1 'polypeptide(L)'
;MTISIKNHYGDTLFVSNRTSVRAALEEATQGGANLYGADLRGANLRGADLYGANLCGADLCGADLRGANLRGADLRGANLRGADLYGADLKDAKNADLVVAQTRILPDEGSIIGFKKAYDESTARPVIVKLRIPEDAKRSHASGRKCRASKAEVLSITRVADGEPAEMAFSGHDGNFKYTVGETVVPTNGFGEDPWEECAAGIHFFITKLEAENY
;
A
#
# COMPACT_ATOMS: atom_id res chain seq x y z
N MET A 1 31.27 -8.97 -5.49
CA MET A 1 30.63 -7.65 -5.57
C MET A 1 30.36 -7.23 -4.14
N THR A 2 30.85 -6.07 -3.72
CA THR A 2 30.61 -5.51 -2.39
C THR A 2 29.41 -4.59 -2.42
N ILE A 3 28.54 -4.67 -1.42
CA ILE A 3 27.43 -3.76 -1.20
C ILE A 3 27.83 -2.78 -0.10
N SER A 4 27.67 -1.49 -0.38
CA SER A 4 27.88 -0.43 0.60
C SER A 4 26.55 0.22 0.94
N ILE A 5 26.15 0.17 2.21
CA ILE A 5 25.03 0.94 2.73
C ILE A 5 25.58 2.31 3.09
N LYS A 6 24.96 3.37 2.55
CA LYS A 6 25.40 4.75 2.74
C LYS A 6 24.30 5.56 3.40
N ASN A 7 24.66 6.67 4.04
CA ASN A 7 23.68 7.69 4.41
C ASN A 7 23.38 8.64 3.24
N HIS A 8 22.43 9.55 3.42
CA HIS A 8 22.08 10.58 2.44
C HIS A 8 23.19 11.61 2.16
N TYR A 9 24.27 11.65 2.96
CA TYR A 9 25.47 12.44 2.70
C TYR A 9 26.52 11.69 1.85
N GLY A 10 26.31 10.39 1.61
CA GLY A 10 27.23 9.53 0.85
C GLY A 10 28.27 8.80 1.71
N ASP A 11 28.24 8.98 3.03
CA ASP A 11 29.14 8.27 3.95
C ASP A 11 28.76 6.80 4.03
N THR A 12 29.76 5.93 4.07
CA THR A 12 29.53 4.49 4.16
C THR A 12 29.26 4.10 5.62
N LEU A 13 28.06 3.60 5.88
CA LEU A 13 27.62 3.10 7.19
C LEU A 13 28.01 1.64 7.39
N PHE A 14 27.98 0.85 6.33
CA PHE A 14 28.30 -0.57 6.37
C PHE A 14 28.78 -1.07 5.01
N VAL A 15 29.71 -2.02 5.00
CA VAL A 15 30.17 -2.71 3.80
C VAL A 15 30.01 -4.21 3.99
N SER A 16 29.42 -4.85 3.00
CA SER A 16 29.06 -6.25 3.04
C SER A 16 29.49 -6.96 1.76
N ASN A 17 29.84 -8.23 1.88
CA ASN A 17 30.07 -9.13 0.75
C ASN A 17 28.80 -9.90 0.34
N ARG A 18 27.64 -9.55 0.90
CA ARG A 18 26.36 -10.19 0.59
C ARG A 18 25.93 -9.86 -0.84
N THR A 19 25.01 -10.67 -1.35
CA THR A 19 24.53 -10.62 -2.73
C THR A 19 23.34 -9.68 -2.94
N SER A 20 22.73 -9.15 -1.88
CA SER A 20 21.58 -8.24 -1.96
C SER A 20 21.62 -7.18 -0.86
N VAL A 21 20.97 -6.04 -1.11
CA VAL A 21 20.83 -4.95 -0.13
C VAL A 21 20.13 -5.46 1.13
N ARG A 22 19.08 -6.28 0.98
CA ARG A 22 18.41 -6.94 2.10
C ARG A 22 19.38 -7.70 2.99
N ALA A 23 20.15 -8.62 2.41
CA ALA A 23 21.08 -9.45 3.19
C ALA A 23 22.22 -8.63 3.81
N ALA A 24 22.70 -7.58 3.12
CA ALA A 24 23.68 -6.65 3.69
C ALA A 24 23.10 -5.86 4.87
N LEU A 25 21.83 -5.46 4.80
CA LEU A 25 21.14 -4.70 5.84
C LEU A 25 20.82 -5.56 7.07
N GLU A 26 20.41 -6.82 6.85
CA GLU A 26 20.23 -7.82 7.92
C GLU A 26 21.56 -8.07 8.66
N GLU A 27 22.65 -8.25 7.91
CA GLU A 27 24.00 -8.41 8.47
C GLU A 27 24.44 -7.18 9.27
N ALA A 28 24.20 -5.98 8.74
CA ALA A 28 24.49 -4.72 9.43
C ALA A 28 23.71 -4.64 10.75
N THR A 29 22.41 -4.96 10.72
CA THR A 29 21.52 -4.91 11.89
C THR A 29 21.94 -5.92 12.96
N GLN A 30 22.21 -7.17 12.57
CA GLN A 30 22.69 -8.22 13.48
C GLN A 30 24.05 -7.86 14.11
N GLY A 31 24.91 -7.16 13.38
CA GLY A 31 26.17 -6.62 13.88
C GLY A 31 26.04 -5.36 14.75
N GLY A 32 24.83 -4.83 14.95
CA GLY A 32 24.59 -3.61 15.71
C GLY A 32 25.05 -2.33 14.99
N ALA A 33 25.15 -2.36 13.67
CA ALA A 33 25.55 -1.19 12.88
C ALA A 33 24.56 -0.04 13.05
N ASN A 34 25.08 1.18 13.12
CA ASN A 34 24.24 2.37 13.14
C ASN A 34 23.78 2.71 11.71
N LEU A 35 22.49 2.49 11.43
CA LEU A 35 21.88 2.78 10.13
C LEU A 35 21.19 4.16 10.10
N TYR A 36 21.59 5.07 11.01
CA TYR A 36 21.10 6.44 11.04
C TYR A 36 21.28 7.12 9.69
N GLY A 37 20.20 7.67 9.15
CA GLY A 37 20.23 8.40 7.89
C GLY A 37 20.48 7.55 6.65
N ALA A 38 20.42 6.22 6.74
CA ALA A 38 20.69 5.30 5.64
C ALA A 38 19.81 5.61 4.42
N ASP A 39 20.42 5.66 3.23
CA ASP A 39 19.73 5.77 1.95
C ASP A 39 19.37 4.36 1.46
N LEU A 40 18.08 4.04 1.59
CA LEU A 40 17.46 2.76 1.25
C LEU A 40 16.29 2.97 0.27
N ARG A 41 16.31 4.08 -0.48
CA ARG A 41 15.24 4.42 -1.44
C ARG A 41 15.04 3.32 -2.46
N GLY A 42 13.79 2.88 -2.63
CA GLY A 42 13.43 1.83 -3.58
C GLY A 42 14.05 0.46 -3.28
N ALA A 43 14.68 0.26 -2.12
CA ALA A 43 15.34 -0.99 -1.79
C ALA A 43 14.32 -2.13 -1.69
N ASN A 44 14.67 -3.31 -2.23
CA ASN A 44 13.92 -4.53 -1.98
C ASN A 44 14.37 -5.13 -0.65
N LEU A 45 13.56 -4.93 0.39
CA LEU A 45 13.73 -5.39 1.77
C LEU A 45 12.60 -6.35 2.17
N ARG A 46 11.98 -7.02 1.19
CA ARG A 46 10.89 -7.98 1.43
C ARG A 46 11.36 -9.09 2.36
N GLY A 47 10.65 -9.28 3.47
CA GLY A 47 10.95 -10.28 4.48
C GLY A 47 12.22 -10.00 5.29
N ALA A 48 12.75 -8.78 5.25
CA ALA A 48 13.99 -8.44 5.95
C ALA A 48 13.81 -8.56 7.47
N ASP A 49 14.79 -9.13 8.16
CA ASP A 49 14.85 -9.07 9.62
C ASP A 49 15.59 -7.82 10.09
N LEU A 50 14.83 -6.83 10.53
CA LEU A 50 15.28 -5.51 10.99
C LEU A 50 14.91 -5.28 12.47
N TYR A 51 14.78 -6.36 13.23
CA TYR A 51 14.48 -6.31 14.67
C TYR A 51 15.43 -5.36 15.41
N GLY A 52 14.87 -4.36 16.08
CA GLY A 52 15.65 -3.40 16.88
C GLY A 52 16.57 -2.47 16.06
N ALA A 53 16.48 -2.44 14.73
CA ALA A 53 17.36 -1.64 13.89
C ALA A 53 17.24 -0.13 14.20
N ASN A 54 18.36 0.58 14.22
CA ASN A 54 18.35 2.05 14.27
C ASN A 54 18.24 2.65 12.87
N LEU A 55 17.01 2.86 12.40
CA LEU A 55 16.69 3.46 11.10
C LEU A 55 16.28 4.95 11.24
N CYS A 56 16.69 5.59 12.34
CA CYS A 56 16.36 6.99 12.59
C CYS A 56 16.89 7.86 11.44
N GLY A 57 16.01 8.68 10.84
CA GLY A 57 16.34 9.53 9.70
C GLY A 57 16.61 8.79 8.38
N ALA A 58 16.45 7.47 8.29
CA ALA A 58 16.68 6.72 7.06
C ALA A 58 15.69 7.11 5.96
N ASP A 59 16.14 7.14 4.71
CA ASP A 59 15.29 7.34 3.54
C ASP A 59 14.89 5.99 2.94
N LEU A 60 13.65 5.58 3.18
CA LEU A 60 13.01 4.36 2.71
C LEU A 60 11.94 4.66 1.65
N CYS A 61 11.98 5.84 1.01
CA CYS A 61 10.99 6.23 0.01
C CYS A 61 10.89 5.17 -1.10
N GLY A 62 9.69 4.63 -1.32
CA GLY A 62 9.44 3.60 -2.33
C GLY A 62 10.03 2.21 -2.04
N ALA A 63 10.59 1.96 -0.86
CA ALA A 63 11.15 0.66 -0.51
C ALA A 63 10.06 -0.44 -0.41
N ASP A 64 10.40 -1.67 -0.79
CA ASP A 64 9.56 -2.84 -0.59
C ASP A 64 9.92 -3.49 0.74
N LEU A 65 9.11 -3.26 1.78
CA LEU A 65 9.27 -3.77 3.15
C LEU A 65 8.26 -4.89 3.46
N ARG A 66 7.67 -5.51 2.43
CA ARG A 66 6.62 -6.51 2.62
C ARG A 66 7.11 -7.68 3.47
N GLY A 67 6.44 -7.99 4.57
CA GLY A 67 6.79 -9.07 5.48
C GLY A 67 8.03 -8.81 6.32
N ALA A 68 8.59 -7.59 6.30
CA ALA A 68 9.77 -7.27 7.09
C ALA A 68 9.45 -7.27 8.60
N ASN A 69 10.37 -7.80 9.40
CA ASN A 69 10.30 -7.71 10.85
C ASN A 69 10.95 -6.39 11.30
N LEU A 70 10.14 -5.38 11.63
CA LEU A 70 10.57 -4.06 12.12
C LEU A 70 10.33 -3.91 13.63
N ARG A 71 10.09 -5.00 14.35
CA ARG A 71 9.75 -4.94 15.77
C ARG A 71 10.86 -4.26 16.57
N GLY A 72 10.48 -3.32 17.42
CA GLY A 72 11.43 -2.55 18.24
C GLY A 72 12.37 -1.62 17.46
N ALA A 73 12.25 -1.52 16.13
CA ALA A 73 13.09 -0.63 15.33
C ALA A 73 12.83 0.84 15.66
N ASP A 74 13.86 1.67 15.51
CA ASP A 74 13.75 3.12 15.68
C ASP A 74 13.54 3.80 14.33
N LEU A 75 12.31 4.22 14.03
CA LEU A 75 11.92 4.86 12.77
C LEU A 75 11.68 6.37 12.91
N ARG A 76 12.17 7.00 13.99
CA ARG A 76 12.01 8.44 14.19
C ARG A 76 12.66 9.21 13.04
N GLY A 77 11.90 10.09 12.40
CA GLY A 77 12.36 10.90 11.27
C GLY A 77 12.66 10.11 9.98
N ALA A 78 12.37 8.81 9.92
CA ALA A 78 12.52 8.05 8.69
C ALA A 78 11.49 8.48 7.64
N ASN A 79 11.87 8.49 6.36
CA ASN A 79 10.97 8.80 5.25
C ASN A 79 10.49 7.50 4.60
N LEU A 80 9.22 7.12 4.80
CA LEU A 80 8.61 5.94 4.19
C LEU A 80 7.62 6.27 3.08
N ARG A 81 7.67 7.48 2.49
CA ARG A 81 6.71 7.87 1.46
C ARG A 81 6.69 6.85 0.31
N GLY A 82 5.53 6.24 0.08
CA GLY A 82 5.35 5.24 -0.97
C GLY A 82 6.04 3.90 -0.73
N ALA A 83 6.59 3.64 0.46
CA ALA A 83 7.07 2.32 0.82
C ALA A 83 5.91 1.33 0.98
N ASP A 84 6.14 0.06 0.64
CA ASP A 84 5.16 -1.02 0.78
C ASP A 84 5.44 -1.82 2.05
N LEU A 85 4.57 -1.69 3.05
CA LEU A 85 4.69 -2.31 4.37
C LEU A 85 3.83 -3.58 4.53
N TYR A 86 3.45 -4.27 3.45
CA TYR A 86 2.50 -5.40 3.51
C TYR A 86 2.94 -6.48 4.48
N GLY A 87 2.18 -6.71 5.54
CA GLY A 87 2.52 -7.75 6.53
C GLY A 87 3.85 -7.50 7.25
N ALA A 88 4.37 -6.27 7.22
CA ALA A 88 5.51 -5.89 8.04
C ALA A 88 5.07 -5.85 9.52
N ASP A 89 5.90 -6.39 10.41
CA ASP A 89 5.63 -6.38 11.85
C ASP A 89 6.30 -5.16 12.48
N LEU A 90 5.49 -4.16 12.84
CA LEU A 90 5.91 -2.90 13.44
C LEU A 90 5.71 -2.88 14.97
N LYS A 91 5.43 -4.03 15.60
CA LYS A 91 5.16 -4.07 17.04
C LYS A 91 6.33 -3.48 17.84
N ASP A 92 6.02 -2.58 18.77
CA ASP A 92 6.99 -1.87 19.61
C ASP A 92 8.00 -0.98 18.83
N ALA A 93 7.81 -0.77 17.52
CA ALA A 93 8.64 0.14 16.76
C ALA A 93 8.38 1.59 17.19
N LYS A 94 9.45 2.38 17.35
CA LYS A 94 9.31 3.78 17.74
C LYS A 94 8.82 4.59 16.55
N ASN A 95 7.80 5.41 16.76
CA ASN A 95 7.17 6.27 15.74
C ASN A 95 6.37 5.52 14.66
N ALA A 96 5.95 4.27 14.95
CA ALA A 96 5.21 3.42 14.00
C ALA A 96 3.95 4.10 13.44
N ASP A 97 3.12 4.73 14.29
CA ASP A 97 1.86 5.33 13.86
C ASP A 97 2.06 6.46 12.84
N LEU A 98 3.03 7.35 13.08
CA LEU A 98 3.36 8.44 12.16
C LEU A 98 3.95 7.91 10.86
N VAL A 99 4.79 6.88 10.94
CA VAL A 99 5.38 6.23 9.77
C VAL A 99 4.30 5.59 8.90
N VAL A 100 3.39 4.84 9.53
CA VAL A 100 2.25 4.24 8.82
C VAL A 100 1.40 5.35 8.19
N ALA A 101 1.08 6.42 8.94
CA ALA A 101 0.35 7.59 8.43
C ALA A 101 0.98 8.19 7.16
N GLN A 102 2.31 8.31 7.12
CA GLN A 102 3.06 8.82 5.97
C GLN A 102 3.05 7.89 4.74
N THR A 103 2.67 6.62 4.91
CA THR A 103 2.47 5.68 3.80
C THR A 103 1.02 5.65 3.30
N ARG A 104 0.06 6.18 4.09
CA ARG A 104 -1.36 6.18 3.72
C ARG A 104 -1.58 7.12 2.54
N ILE A 105 -2.19 6.60 1.49
CA ILE A 105 -2.69 7.40 0.36
C ILE A 105 -4.11 7.92 0.58
N LEU A 106 -4.77 7.44 1.66
CA LEU A 106 -6.13 7.78 2.01
C LEU A 106 -6.13 8.87 3.10
N PRO A 107 -6.81 10.01 2.90
CA PRO A 107 -7.04 10.96 3.97
C PRO A 107 -7.94 10.36 5.06
N ASP A 108 -7.71 10.80 6.30
CA ASP A 108 -8.47 10.37 7.48
C ASP A 108 -9.89 10.96 7.54
N GLU A 109 -10.10 12.12 6.90
CA GLU A 109 -11.35 12.87 6.90
C GLU A 109 -11.84 13.14 5.48
N GLY A 110 -13.11 13.54 5.36
CA GLY A 110 -13.73 13.93 4.10
C GLY A 110 -14.00 12.78 3.13
N SER A 111 -14.80 13.06 2.10
CA SER A 111 -15.10 12.09 1.04
C SER A 111 -13.97 12.02 0.01
N ILE A 112 -13.74 10.84 -0.57
CA ILE A 112 -12.68 10.64 -1.58
C ILE A 112 -13.24 10.03 -2.87
N ILE A 113 -12.52 10.27 -3.97
CA ILE A 113 -12.80 9.62 -5.25
C ILE A 113 -11.92 8.39 -5.39
N GLY A 114 -12.57 7.27 -5.70
CA GLY A 114 -11.92 5.99 -6.00
C GLY A 114 -12.29 5.50 -7.40
N PHE A 115 -11.47 4.61 -7.95
CA PHE A 115 -11.67 3.98 -9.24
C PHE A 115 -11.52 2.47 -9.12
N LYS A 116 -12.47 1.72 -9.68
CA LYS A 116 -12.46 0.25 -9.65
C LYS A 116 -12.65 -0.30 -11.06
N LYS A 117 -11.72 -1.14 -11.50
CA LYS A 117 -11.91 -2.01 -12.67
C LYS A 117 -12.93 -3.11 -12.37
N ALA A 118 -13.97 -3.12 -13.18
CA ALA A 118 -15.08 -4.06 -13.15
C ALA A 118 -15.38 -4.51 -14.58
N TYR A 119 -16.45 -5.28 -14.77
CA TYR A 119 -16.78 -5.87 -16.06
C TYR A 119 -18.24 -5.66 -16.43
N ASP A 120 -18.49 -5.38 -17.70
CA ASP A 120 -19.83 -5.36 -18.27
C ASP A 120 -20.32 -6.81 -18.47
N GLU A 121 -21.49 -7.17 -17.93
CA GLU A 121 -22.02 -8.55 -17.98
C GLU A 121 -22.30 -9.02 -19.42
N SER A 122 -22.70 -8.11 -20.31
CA SER A 122 -23.07 -8.47 -21.68
C SER A 122 -21.87 -8.79 -22.56
N THR A 123 -20.70 -8.23 -22.25
CA THR A 123 -19.51 -8.32 -23.12
C THR A 123 -18.28 -8.87 -22.43
N ALA A 124 -18.30 -9.05 -21.10
CA ALA A 124 -17.14 -9.32 -20.26
C ALA A 124 -15.98 -8.34 -20.47
N ARG A 125 -16.23 -7.17 -21.06
CA ARG A 125 -15.22 -6.15 -21.34
C ARG A 125 -14.97 -5.30 -20.08
N PRO A 126 -13.72 -4.86 -19.87
CA PRO A 126 -13.38 -4.06 -18.72
C PRO A 126 -14.03 -2.67 -18.77
N VAL A 127 -14.53 -2.23 -17.63
CA VAL A 127 -15.06 -0.90 -17.36
C VAL A 127 -14.38 -0.33 -16.13
N ILE A 128 -14.35 1.00 -16.02
CA ILE A 128 -13.92 1.71 -14.82
C ILE A 128 -15.15 2.31 -14.14
N VAL A 129 -15.34 1.89 -12.90
CA VAL A 129 -16.34 2.44 -11.97
C VAL A 129 -15.68 3.57 -11.19
N LYS A 130 -16.21 4.79 -11.33
CA LYS A 130 -15.85 5.94 -10.51
C LYS A 130 -16.73 5.92 -9.25
N LEU A 131 -16.09 5.97 -8.10
CA LEU A 131 -16.71 5.84 -6.79
C LEU A 131 -16.50 7.12 -5.99
N ARG A 132 -17.51 7.54 -5.23
CA ARG A 132 -17.33 8.40 -4.06
C ARG A 132 -17.32 7.50 -2.83
N ILE A 133 -16.22 7.49 -2.11
CA ILE A 133 -16.16 6.87 -0.80
C ILE A 133 -16.55 7.95 0.22
N PRO A 134 -17.72 7.82 0.88
CA PRO A 134 -18.18 8.84 1.82
C PRO A 134 -17.27 8.87 3.06
N GLU A 135 -17.28 10.00 3.76
CA GLU A 135 -16.46 10.24 4.95
C GLU A 135 -16.67 9.20 6.06
N ASP A 136 -17.90 8.74 6.23
CA ASP A 136 -18.29 7.76 7.24
C ASP A 136 -18.11 6.30 6.78
N ALA A 137 -17.52 6.07 5.60
CA ALA A 137 -17.08 4.73 5.21
C ALA A 137 -15.82 4.35 5.97
N LYS A 138 -15.76 3.11 6.48
CA LYS A 138 -14.50 2.52 6.93
C LYS A 138 -13.60 2.35 5.71
N ARG A 139 -12.32 2.69 5.89
CA ARG A 139 -11.31 2.64 4.84
C ARG A 139 -10.09 1.94 5.37
N SER A 140 -9.48 1.15 4.52
CA SER A 140 -8.13 0.65 4.76
C SER A 140 -7.39 0.65 3.44
N HIS A 141 -6.07 0.69 3.51
CA HIS A 141 -5.23 0.30 2.40
C HIS A 141 -4.33 -0.77 2.97
N ALA A 142 -4.50 -1.98 2.47
CA ALA A 142 -3.51 -2.99 2.76
C ALA A 142 -2.35 -2.65 1.82
N SER A 143 -1.34 -1.98 2.38
CA SER A 143 0.07 -1.84 1.97
C SER A 143 0.49 -1.53 0.52
N GLY A 144 -0.35 -1.73 -0.48
CA GLY A 144 -0.21 -1.19 -1.81
C GLY A 144 -1.10 0.04 -2.03
N ARG A 145 -1.22 0.46 -3.29
CA ARG A 145 -2.13 1.55 -3.69
C ARG A 145 -3.59 1.10 -3.90
N LYS A 146 -3.85 -0.20 -3.71
CA LYS A 146 -5.19 -0.80 -3.67
C LYS A 146 -5.82 -0.53 -2.30
N CYS A 147 -6.87 0.26 -2.31
CA CYS A 147 -7.65 0.64 -1.15
C CYS A 147 -8.89 -0.24 -1.00
N ARG A 148 -9.46 -0.26 0.21
CA ARG A 148 -10.71 -0.90 0.57
C ARG A 148 -11.66 0.12 1.20
N ALA A 149 -12.95 -0.03 0.93
CA ALA A 149 -14.01 0.73 1.58
C ALA A 149 -15.17 -0.17 2.00
N SER A 150 -15.82 0.18 3.11
CA SER A 150 -17.03 -0.51 3.58
C SER A 150 -18.29 -0.13 2.81
N LYS A 151 -18.27 1.02 2.12
CA LYS A 151 -19.36 1.49 1.25
C LYS A 151 -18.85 2.52 0.25
N ALA A 152 -19.55 2.65 -0.87
CA ALA A 152 -19.25 3.65 -1.88
C ALA A 152 -20.49 4.01 -2.69
N GLU A 153 -20.61 5.26 -3.11
CA GLU A 153 -21.58 5.71 -4.10
C GLU A 153 -20.98 5.58 -5.51
N VAL A 154 -21.71 4.98 -6.43
CA VAL A 154 -21.29 4.81 -7.83
C VAL A 154 -21.63 6.07 -8.62
N LEU A 155 -20.61 6.84 -9.01
CA LEU A 155 -20.81 8.11 -9.71
C LEU A 155 -20.95 7.93 -11.22
N SER A 156 -20.15 7.06 -11.82
CA SER A 156 -20.17 6.79 -13.26
C SER A 156 -19.48 5.48 -13.56
N ILE A 157 -19.85 4.85 -14.68
CA ILE A 157 -19.17 3.67 -15.20
C ILE A 157 -18.80 3.96 -16.66
N THR A 158 -17.57 3.67 -17.03
CA THR A 158 -17.02 4.00 -18.35
C THR A 158 -16.29 2.81 -18.93
N ARG A 159 -16.59 2.43 -20.18
CA ARG A 159 -15.90 1.36 -20.90
C ARG A 159 -14.45 1.76 -21.20
N VAL A 160 -13.52 0.83 -20.98
CA VAL A 160 -12.09 1.08 -21.21
C VAL A 160 -11.77 1.18 -22.71
N ALA A 161 -12.52 0.47 -23.56
CA ALA A 161 -12.22 0.35 -24.98
C ALA A 161 -12.45 1.65 -25.77
N ASP A 162 -13.51 2.38 -25.44
CA ASP A 162 -14.03 3.51 -26.23
C ASP A 162 -14.38 4.74 -25.37
N GLY A 163 -14.42 4.61 -24.04
CA GLY A 163 -14.82 5.69 -23.14
C GLY A 163 -16.33 5.90 -23.03
N GLU A 164 -17.15 5.02 -23.62
CA GLU A 164 -18.60 5.15 -23.59
C GLU A 164 -19.16 4.80 -22.20
N PRO A 165 -20.24 5.48 -21.76
CA PRO A 165 -20.84 5.22 -20.46
C PRO A 165 -21.53 3.85 -20.42
N ALA A 166 -21.57 3.27 -19.23
CA ALA A 166 -22.41 2.12 -18.90
C ALA A 166 -23.24 2.44 -17.65
N GLU A 167 -24.41 1.83 -17.53
CA GLU A 167 -25.26 2.01 -16.35
C GLU A 167 -24.88 1.05 -15.22
N MET A 168 -24.21 -0.05 -15.55
CA MET A 168 -23.99 -1.18 -14.66
C MET A 168 -22.66 -1.89 -14.92
N ALA A 169 -22.07 -2.45 -13.86
CA ALA A 169 -20.88 -3.29 -13.92
C ALA A 169 -20.86 -4.33 -12.80
N PHE A 170 -20.05 -5.37 -12.96
CA PHE A 170 -19.91 -6.48 -12.03
C PHE A 170 -18.47 -6.61 -11.55
N SER A 171 -18.30 -6.95 -10.28
CA SER A 171 -16.97 -7.22 -9.72
C SER A 171 -16.38 -8.47 -10.38
N GLY A 172 -15.11 -8.38 -10.82
CA GLY A 172 -14.40 -9.55 -11.34
C GLY A 172 -14.04 -10.61 -10.29
N HIS A 173 -14.22 -10.32 -9.00
CA HIS A 173 -13.97 -11.29 -7.90
C HIS A 173 -15.25 -11.87 -7.32
N ASP A 174 -16.35 -11.14 -7.39
CA ASP A 174 -17.68 -11.59 -6.92
C ASP A 174 -18.70 -11.22 -7.99
N GLY A 175 -19.09 -12.21 -8.80
CA GLY A 175 -20.06 -12.02 -9.88
C GLY A 175 -21.44 -11.55 -9.40
N ASN A 176 -21.76 -11.70 -8.12
CA ASN A 176 -23.01 -11.21 -7.54
C ASN A 176 -22.89 -9.75 -7.07
N PHE A 177 -21.67 -9.20 -6.98
CA PHE A 177 -21.45 -7.83 -6.55
C PHE A 177 -21.54 -6.85 -7.73
N LYS A 178 -22.62 -6.08 -7.73
CA LYS A 178 -22.99 -5.16 -8.80
C LYS A 178 -22.76 -3.71 -8.42
N TYR A 179 -22.30 -2.93 -9.40
CA TYR A 179 -22.21 -1.48 -9.36
C TYR A 179 -23.25 -0.92 -10.33
N THR A 180 -24.18 -0.10 -9.83
CA THR A 180 -25.17 0.63 -10.64
C THR A 180 -24.98 2.13 -10.43
N VAL A 181 -24.95 2.91 -11.50
CA VAL A 181 -24.79 4.38 -11.40
C VAL A 181 -25.89 4.98 -10.52
N GLY A 182 -25.50 5.82 -9.55
CA GLY A 182 -26.38 6.47 -8.59
C GLY A 182 -26.66 5.66 -7.32
N GLU A 183 -26.26 4.40 -7.24
CA GLU A 183 -26.48 3.56 -6.05
C GLU A 183 -25.31 3.62 -5.07
N THR A 184 -25.62 3.44 -3.78
CA THR A 184 -24.62 3.13 -2.76
C THR A 184 -24.45 1.62 -2.64
N VAL A 185 -23.24 1.13 -2.85
CA VAL A 185 -22.90 -0.29 -2.75
C VAL A 185 -22.22 -0.59 -1.41
N VAL A 186 -22.48 -1.77 -0.87
CA VAL A 186 -21.93 -2.29 0.39
C VAL A 186 -21.52 -3.76 0.17
N PRO A 187 -20.28 -4.18 0.53
CA PRO A 187 -19.82 -5.56 0.38
C PRO A 187 -20.76 -6.58 1.03
N THR A 188 -21.04 -7.67 0.33
CA THR A 188 -21.89 -8.79 0.78
C THR A 188 -21.41 -9.43 2.08
N ASN A 189 -20.09 -9.57 2.25
CA ASN A 189 -19.48 -10.25 3.40
C ASN A 189 -19.00 -9.27 4.50
N GLY A 190 -19.43 -7.99 4.47
CA GLY A 190 -19.01 -6.96 5.43
C GLY A 190 -17.62 -6.38 5.16
N PHE A 191 -17.06 -5.62 6.10
CA PHE A 191 -15.72 -5.03 6.01
C PHE A 191 -14.83 -5.60 7.13
N GLY A 192 -13.72 -6.22 6.75
CA GLY A 192 -12.73 -6.73 7.72
C GLY A 192 -11.97 -5.58 8.39
N GLU A 193 -11.85 -5.63 9.72
CA GLU A 193 -11.14 -4.61 10.51
C GLU A 193 -9.61 -4.73 10.39
N ASP A 194 -9.09 -5.89 9.96
CA ASP A 194 -7.66 -6.04 9.72
C ASP A 194 -7.26 -5.18 8.52
N PRO A 195 -6.48 -4.09 8.73
CA PRO A 195 -6.09 -3.19 7.65
C PRO A 195 -5.16 -3.87 6.64
N TRP A 196 -4.59 -5.03 6.98
CA TRP A 196 -3.62 -5.79 6.17
C TRP A 196 -4.26 -6.89 5.31
N GLU A 197 -5.53 -7.24 5.50
CA GLU A 197 -6.18 -8.31 4.73
C GLU A 197 -6.65 -7.84 3.33
N GLU A 198 -5.78 -7.89 2.33
CA GLU A 198 -6.06 -7.44 0.95
C GLU A 198 -7.19 -8.19 0.22
N CYS A 199 -7.52 -9.40 0.67
CA CYS A 199 -8.55 -10.26 0.09
C CYS A 199 -9.83 -10.30 0.92
N ALA A 200 -9.91 -9.49 1.97
CA ALA A 200 -11.11 -9.42 2.79
C ALA A 200 -12.30 -8.93 1.96
N ALA A 201 -13.49 -9.19 2.49
CA ALA A 201 -14.71 -8.56 2.02
C ALA A 201 -14.58 -7.02 2.01
N GLY A 202 -14.94 -6.39 0.88
CA GLY A 202 -14.68 -4.96 0.69
C GLY A 202 -14.92 -4.47 -0.73
N ILE A 203 -15.12 -3.16 -0.87
CA ILE A 203 -15.01 -2.48 -2.17
C ILE A 203 -13.54 -2.15 -2.38
N HIS A 204 -12.90 -2.85 -3.31
CA HIS A 204 -11.53 -2.57 -3.71
C HIS A 204 -11.50 -1.42 -4.70
N PHE A 205 -10.60 -0.44 -4.54
CA PHE A 205 -10.47 0.70 -5.44
C PHE A 205 -9.06 1.29 -5.43
N PHE A 206 -8.75 2.14 -6.41
CA PHE A 206 -7.53 2.93 -6.49
C PHE A 206 -7.86 4.42 -6.45
N ILE A 207 -6.92 5.24 -5.98
CA ILE A 207 -7.12 6.70 -5.92
C ILE A 207 -6.99 7.36 -7.29
N THR A 208 -6.30 6.69 -8.23
CA THR A 208 -6.20 7.17 -9.62
C THR A 208 -6.86 6.20 -10.59
N LYS A 209 -7.42 6.78 -11.66
CA LYS A 209 -8.02 6.02 -12.77
C LYS A 209 -6.98 5.15 -13.48
N LEU A 210 -5.78 5.69 -13.68
CA LEU A 210 -4.68 4.98 -14.35
C LEU A 210 -4.31 3.68 -13.63
N GLU A 211 -4.21 3.71 -12.30
CA GLU A 211 -3.92 2.51 -11.51
C GLU A 211 -5.03 1.47 -11.63
N ALA A 212 -6.29 1.92 -11.58
CA ALA A 212 -7.43 1.02 -11.75
C ALA A 212 -7.42 0.34 -13.14
N GLU A 213 -7.09 1.06 -14.21
CA GLU A 213 -7.05 0.52 -15.57
C GLU A 213 -5.95 -0.54 -15.75
N ASN A 214 -4.81 -0.36 -15.09
CA ASN A 214 -3.62 -1.21 -15.24
C ASN A 214 -3.52 -2.34 -14.20
N TYR A 215 -4.42 -2.39 -13.22
CA TYR A 215 -4.59 -3.53 -12.32
C TYR A 215 -5.36 -4.67 -13.00
#